data_AF-A0A2V7FI54-F1
#
_entry.id   AF-A0A2V7FI54-F1
#
_cell.length_a   1.000
_cell.length_b   1.000
_cell.length_c   1.000
_cell.angle_alpha   90.00
_cell.angle_beta   90.00
_cell.angle_gamma   90.00
#
_symmetry.space_group_name_H-M   'P 1'
#
loop_
_entity.id
_entity.type
_entity.pdbx_description
1 polymer ?
#
loop_
_entity_poly.entity_id
_entity_poly.type
_entity_poly.pdbx_seq_one_letter_code
_entity_poly.pdbx_strand_id
1 'polypeptide(L)'
;MYVIAHMGIARVDVAQWRLSVDGLVERPFELDYDALTSLPATEVSAVLECFGNPVEPDVATRRVGNVVWRGVRLAELVRRAGPTPEARYLCAEGLDSGTFANVDSDRYVKDLPLARALEPDVVVVWAMNGGPLSAEHGFPARVFVPGYFGTNAVKWLSRLTLTAERPESLFTTRLYNRRVDGEMRPVRELDVHAVIVTPADGSVLTRGAQSIGGWAWSAWPVRAVDVSTDGGATWEPARVAPRGGDHQWQAFSYAWDAAAPGRYAVHARATDEHGRRQPPTGRNRIHTIDVTVE
;
A
#
# COMPACT_ATOMS: atom_id res chain seq x y z
N MET A 1 -7.34 -3.39 11.03
CA MET A 1 -6.27 -3.16 10.03
C MET A 1 -5.14 -4.14 10.31
N TYR A 2 -4.46 -4.66 9.29
CA TYR A 2 -3.33 -5.59 9.51
C TYR A 2 -2.11 -4.84 10.10
N VAL A 3 -1.21 -5.59 10.74
CA VAL A 3 0.05 -5.06 11.31
C VAL A 3 1.22 -5.86 10.75
N ILE A 4 2.25 -5.16 10.26
CA ILE A 4 3.55 -5.73 9.88
C ILE A 4 4.64 -4.93 10.57
N ALA A 5 5.57 -5.62 11.20
CA ALA A 5 6.74 -5.07 11.87
C ALA A 5 7.88 -6.07 11.71
N HIS A 6 8.94 -5.70 10.99
CA HIS A 6 10.06 -6.62 10.72
C HIS A 6 10.94 -6.80 11.95
N MET A 7 11.13 -5.72 12.72
CA MET A 7 12.08 -5.65 13.82
C MET A 7 11.38 -5.28 15.14
N GLY A 8 10.11 -5.67 15.29
CA GLY A 8 9.31 -5.38 16.48
C GLY A 8 8.59 -4.03 16.43
N ILE A 9 7.84 -3.73 17.49
CA ILE A 9 7.02 -2.51 17.61
C ILE A 9 7.76 -1.51 18.50
N ALA A 10 8.14 -0.37 17.94
CA ALA A 10 8.67 0.73 18.73
C ALA A 10 7.54 1.39 19.55
N ARG A 11 7.79 1.58 20.85
CA ARG A 11 6.94 2.37 21.74
C ARG A 11 7.68 3.66 22.06
N VAL A 12 7.17 4.77 21.53
CA VAL A 12 7.86 6.05 21.51
C VAL A 12 7.28 6.97 22.56
N ASP A 13 8.14 7.53 23.42
CA ASP A 13 7.78 8.68 24.25
C ASP A 13 7.71 9.92 23.35
N VAL A 14 6.49 10.44 23.16
CA VAL A 14 6.22 11.56 22.26
C VAL A 14 6.91 12.86 22.69
N ALA A 15 7.18 13.04 23.99
CA ALA A 15 7.86 14.23 24.50
C ALA A 15 9.33 14.28 24.07
N GLN A 16 9.97 13.11 23.95
CA GLN A 16 11.35 12.96 23.52
C GLN A 16 11.50 12.82 22.00
N TRP A 17 10.41 12.49 21.31
CA TRP A 17 10.43 12.26 19.88
C TRP A 17 10.74 13.53 19.08
N ARG A 18 11.54 13.39 18.03
CA ARG A 18 11.85 14.43 17.05
C ARG A 18 11.82 13.83 15.64
N LEU A 19 11.40 14.64 14.68
CA LEU A 19 11.53 14.40 13.25
C LEU A 19 12.59 15.32 12.65
N SER A 20 13.71 14.76 12.21
CA SER A 20 14.78 15.50 11.53
C SER A 20 14.57 15.50 10.01
N VAL A 21 14.78 16.65 9.37
CA VAL A 21 14.80 16.80 7.91
C VAL A 21 16.16 17.38 7.51
N ASP A 22 16.96 16.61 6.77
CA ASP A 22 18.39 16.90 6.55
C ASP A 22 18.93 16.32 5.22
N GLY A 23 20.26 16.26 5.09
CA GLY A 23 20.96 15.76 3.92
C GLY A 23 21.25 16.87 2.92
N LEU A 24 20.93 16.62 1.65
CA LEU A 24 21.09 17.56 0.54
C LEU A 24 20.01 18.65 0.57
N VAL A 25 20.08 19.49 1.60
CA VAL A 25 19.16 20.62 1.84
C VAL A 25 19.93 21.86 2.29
N GLU A 26 19.38 23.03 2.01
CA GLU A 26 19.94 24.33 2.41
C GLU A 26 19.68 24.64 3.89
N ARG A 27 18.54 24.20 4.42
CA ARG A 27 18.03 24.55 5.75
C ARG A 27 17.57 23.30 6.49
N PRO A 28 18.48 22.49 7.05
CA PRO A 28 18.08 21.36 7.88
C PRO A 28 17.30 21.84 9.12
N PHE A 29 16.32 21.06 9.56
CA PHE A 29 15.53 21.39 10.75
C PHE A 29 14.99 20.15 11.44
N GLU A 30 14.50 20.35 12.67
CA GLU A 30 13.79 19.33 13.43
C GLU A 30 12.40 19.83 13.85
N LEU A 31 11.47 18.90 14.01
CA LEU A 31 10.14 19.14 14.57
C LEU A 31 9.94 18.20 15.76
N ASP A 32 9.41 18.72 16.86
CA ASP A 32 8.73 17.87 17.84
C ASP A 32 7.29 17.55 17.38
N TYR A 33 6.57 16.77 18.19
CA TYR A 33 5.23 16.34 17.86
C TYR A 33 4.23 17.50 17.77
N ASP A 34 4.31 18.46 18.67
CA ASP A 34 3.41 19.62 18.70
C ASP A 34 3.64 20.51 17.48
N ALA A 35 4.90 20.75 17.11
CA ALA A 35 5.25 21.50 15.92
C ALA A 35 4.80 20.79 14.64
N LEU A 36 4.95 19.45 14.55
CA LEU A 36 4.47 18.68 13.40
C LEU A 36 2.95 18.76 13.27
N THR A 37 2.23 18.53 14.36
CA THR A 37 0.76 18.45 14.36
C THR A 37 0.06 19.80 14.26
N SER A 38 0.78 20.89 14.51
CA SER A 38 0.33 22.28 14.30
C SER A 38 0.42 22.74 12.85
N LEU A 39 1.11 22.00 11.97
CA LEU A 39 1.17 22.32 10.54
C LEU A 39 -0.20 22.13 9.85
N PRO A 40 -0.49 22.86 8.76
CA PRO A 40 -1.71 22.66 7.99
C PRO A 40 -1.87 21.20 7.54
N ALA A 41 -2.89 20.54 8.07
CA ALA A 41 -3.15 19.14 7.79
C ALA A 41 -4.02 18.96 6.54
N THR A 42 -3.79 17.86 5.83
CA THR A 42 -4.65 17.32 4.78
C THR A 42 -5.12 15.93 5.18
N GLU A 43 -6.26 15.52 4.64
CA GLU A 43 -6.71 14.14 4.71
C GLU A 43 -6.51 13.46 3.36
N VAL A 44 -6.16 12.18 3.38
CA VAL A 44 -6.00 11.33 2.19
C VAL A 44 -6.60 9.97 2.48
N SER A 45 -7.55 9.53 1.66
CA SER A 45 -8.14 8.20 1.74
C SER A 45 -7.53 7.26 0.72
N ALA A 46 -6.82 6.22 1.14
CA ALA A 46 -6.11 5.37 0.19
C ALA A 46 -5.94 3.94 0.66
N VAL A 47 -5.76 3.05 -0.31
CA VAL A 47 -5.38 1.66 -0.06
C VAL A 47 -3.97 1.60 0.53
N LEU A 48 -3.84 0.89 1.65
CA LEU A 48 -2.59 0.41 2.20
C LEU A 48 -2.55 -1.11 2.01
N GLU A 49 -1.66 -1.60 1.15
CA GLU A 49 -1.43 -3.03 0.91
C GLU A 49 0.00 -3.41 1.28
N CYS A 50 0.19 -4.56 1.92
CA CYS A 50 1.51 -5.15 2.11
C CYS A 50 1.96 -5.86 0.84
N PHE A 51 3.22 -5.71 0.46
CA PHE A 51 3.77 -6.48 -0.66
C PHE A 51 3.82 -7.99 -0.37
N GLY A 52 3.90 -8.37 0.91
CA GLY A 52 4.04 -9.75 1.36
C GLY A 52 5.33 -9.95 2.17
N ASN A 53 5.74 -11.21 2.33
CA ASN A 53 7.04 -11.53 2.89
C ASN A 53 8.11 -11.21 1.82
N PRO A 54 9.08 -10.31 2.06
CA PRO A 54 10.12 -10.04 1.06
C PRO A 54 11.03 -11.24 0.78
N VAL A 55 11.04 -12.26 1.66
CA VAL A 55 11.77 -13.52 1.47
C VAL A 55 10.95 -14.56 0.67
N GLU A 56 9.61 -14.41 0.67
CA GLU A 56 8.68 -15.25 -0.09
C GLU A 56 7.69 -14.37 -0.88
N PRO A 57 8.19 -13.54 -1.83
CA PRO A 57 7.43 -12.44 -2.43
C PRO A 57 6.26 -12.89 -3.31
N ASP A 58 6.26 -14.15 -3.75
CA ASP A 58 5.22 -14.71 -4.62
C ASP A 58 4.03 -15.29 -3.84
N VAL A 59 4.12 -15.37 -2.50
CA VAL A 59 3.02 -15.84 -1.66
C VAL A 59 1.97 -14.75 -1.52
N ALA A 60 0.77 -15.03 -2.05
CA ALA A 60 -0.38 -14.14 -1.92
C ALA A 60 -0.83 -14.05 -0.45
N THR A 61 -0.57 -12.91 0.20
CA THR A 61 -1.00 -12.67 1.60
C THR A 61 -2.26 -11.80 1.70
N ARG A 62 -2.56 -11.00 0.66
CA ARG A 62 -3.73 -10.11 0.55
C ARG A 62 -4.01 -9.26 1.80
N ARG A 63 -2.94 -8.81 2.46
CA ARG A 63 -3.01 -7.90 3.61
C ARG A 63 -3.24 -6.49 3.10
N VAL A 64 -4.50 -6.07 3.07
CA VAL A 64 -4.93 -4.80 2.47
C VAL A 64 -6.00 -4.12 3.34
N GLY A 65 -6.06 -2.79 3.28
CA GLY A 65 -7.18 -2.01 3.81
C GLY A 65 -7.26 -0.63 3.16
N ASN A 66 -8.46 -0.09 3.05
CA ASN A 66 -8.69 1.30 2.65
C ASN A 66 -8.77 2.18 3.89
N VAL A 67 -7.91 3.19 3.97
CA VAL A 67 -7.62 3.90 5.22
C VAL A 67 -7.69 5.40 4.98
N VAL A 68 -8.27 6.13 5.92
CA VAL A 68 -8.21 7.60 5.96
C VAL A 68 -7.01 8.01 6.78
N TRP A 69 -6.12 8.80 6.19
CA TRP A 69 -4.93 9.33 6.86
C TRP A 69 -5.04 10.83 7.02
N ARG A 70 -4.53 11.36 8.13
CA ARG A 70 -4.44 12.80 8.36
C ARG A 70 -3.03 13.19 8.77
N GLY A 71 -2.50 14.20 8.08
CA GLY A 71 -1.11 14.62 8.26
C GLY A 71 -0.74 15.86 7.46
N VAL A 72 0.55 16.18 7.45
CA VAL A 72 1.11 17.26 6.63
C VAL A 72 1.60 16.69 5.30
N ARG A 73 1.48 17.46 4.22
CA ARG A 73 2.08 17.09 2.93
C ARG A 73 3.59 17.03 3.06
N LEU A 74 4.19 15.91 2.64
CA LEU A 74 5.65 15.73 2.67
C LEU A 74 6.36 16.84 1.86
N ALA A 75 5.76 17.24 0.73
CA ALA A 75 6.25 18.33 -0.10
C ALA A 75 6.45 19.65 0.66
N GLU A 76 5.65 19.93 1.70
CA GLU A 76 5.82 21.15 2.52
C GLU A 76 7.10 21.09 3.35
N LEU A 77 7.35 19.95 3.99
CA LEU A 77 8.58 19.73 4.77
C LEU A 77 9.82 19.80 3.89
N VAL A 78 9.75 19.17 2.71
CA VAL A 78 10.83 19.17 1.73
C VAL A 78 11.10 20.58 1.21
N ARG A 79 10.07 21.33 0.82
CA ARG A 79 10.22 22.73 0.35
C ARG A 79 10.77 23.64 1.43
N ARG A 80 10.35 23.48 2.68
CA ARG A 80 10.89 24.22 3.82
C ARG A 80 12.40 24.01 3.96
N ALA A 81 12.86 22.77 3.83
CA ALA A 81 14.28 22.42 3.91
C ALA A 81 15.10 23.00 2.75
N GLY A 82 14.49 23.15 1.56
CA GLY A 82 15.15 23.66 0.36
C GLY A 82 16.12 22.63 -0.21
N PRO A 83 15.67 21.69 -1.05
CA PRO A 83 16.53 20.66 -1.64
C PRO A 83 17.64 21.27 -2.50
N THR A 84 18.87 20.77 -2.41
CA THR A 84 19.93 21.18 -3.33
C THR A 84 19.72 20.55 -4.72
N PRO A 85 20.34 21.10 -5.79
CA PRO A 85 20.22 20.57 -7.15
C PRO A 85 20.70 19.13 -7.34
N GLU A 86 21.45 18.56 -6.40
CA GLU A 86 21.96 17.18 -6.41
C GLU A 86 20.98 16.19 -5.77
N ALA A 87 19.96 16.66 -5.03
CA ALA A 87 19.00 15.78 -4.39
C ALA A 87 18.17 15.00 -5.43
N ARG A 88 18.10 13.67 -5.28
CA ARG A 88 17.36 12.76 -6.19
C ARG A 88 16.37 11.87 -5.45
N TYR A 89 16.65 11.56 -4.18
CA TYR A 89 15.82 10.71 -3.34
C TYR A 89 15.57 11.37 -1.99
N LEU A 90 14.50 10.95 -1.34
CA LEU A 90 14.22 11.15 0.07
C LEU A 90 14.26 9.79 0.76
N CYS A 91 15.10 9.66 1.78
CA CYS A 91 15.23 8.47 2.60
C CYS A 91 14.44 8.68 3.89
N ALA A 92 13.41 7.88 4.10
CA ALA A 92 12.65 7.86 5.34
C ALA A 92 13.19 6.77 6.27
N GLU A 93 13.44 7.13 7.51
CA GLU A 93 13.99 6.25 8.55
C GLU A 93 13.02 6.10 9.72
N GLY A 94 12.80 4.86 10.15
CA GLY A 94 12.02 4.51 11.33
C GLY A 94 12.92 4.20 12.53
N LEU A 95 12.37 4.35 13.73
CA LEU A 95 13.04 4.05 15.00
C LEU A 95 13.19 2.56 15.30
N ASP A 96 12.56 1.68 14.53
CA ASP A 96 12.67 0.23 14.74
C ASP A 96 14.02 -0.31 14.27
N SER A 97 14.59 -1.20 15.07
CA SER A 97 15.89 -1.84 14.86
C SER A 97 15.88 -3.25 15.43
N GLY A 98 16.73 -4.12 14.90
CA GLY A 98 16.84 -5.51 15.33
C GLY A 98 17.22 -6.44 14.18
N THR A 99 16.99 -7.74 14.37
CA THR A 99 17.36 -8.77 13.39
C THR A 99 16.16 -9.17 12.54
N PHE A 100 16.33 -9.18 11.21
CA PHE A 100 15.35 -9.74 10.27
C PHE A 100 16.06 -10.56 9.19
N ALA A 101 15.51 -11.73 8.86
CA ALA A 101 16.12 -12.66 7.90
C ALA A 101 17.61 -12.96 8.19
N ASN A 102 17.95 -13.11 9.47
CA ASN A 102 19.32 -13.34 9.97
C ASN A 102 20.31 -12.20 9.67
N VAL A 103 19.82 -10.98 9.45
CA VAL A 103 20.63 -9.78 9.26
C VAL A 103 20.20 -8.73 10.29
N ASP A 104 21.17 -8.23 11.05
CA ASP A 104 20.95 -7.11 11.96
C ASP A 104 20.82 -5.81 11.17
N SER A 105 19.82 -5.02 11.51
CA SER A 105 19.57 -3.70 10.94
C SER A 105 19.32 -2.73 12.08
N ASP A 106 20.09 -1.65 12.09
CA ASP A 106 20.05 -0.59 13.10
C ASP A 106 18.84 0.35 12.94
N ARG A 107 18.19 0.30 11.77
CA ARG A 107 17.03 1.12 11.41
C ARG A 107 16.25 0.51 10.24
N TYR A 108 14.97 0.81 10.13
CA TYR A 108 14.19 0.57 8.92
C TYR A 108 14.29 1.78 8.00
N VAL A 109 14.86 1.61 6.80
CA VAL A 109 15.03 2.70 5.84
C VAL A 109 14.40 2.35 4.50
N LYS A 110 13.68 3.32 3.91
CA LYS A 110 13.19 3.26 2.52
C LYS A 110 13.42 4.56 1.77
N ASP A 111 13.74 4.41 0.49
CA ASP A 111 13.90 5.51 -0.45
C ASP A 111 12.62 5.80 -1.26
N LEU A 112 12.40 7.08 -1.53
CA LEU A 112 11.39 7.60 -2.43
C LEU A 112 12.06 8.57 -3.42
N PRO A 113 11.84 8.46 -4.74
CA PRO A 113 12.27 9.46 -5.70
C PRO A 113 11.75 10.82 -5.26
N LEU A 114 12.62 11.84 -5.28
CA LEU A 114 12.27 13.18 -4.80
C LEU A 114 11.06 13.75 -5.56
N ALA A 115 10.95 13.47 -6.86
CA ALA A 115 9.80 13.85 -7.67
C ALA A 115 8.48 13.31 -7.08
N ARG A 116 8.45 12.02 -6.69
CA ARG A 116 7.28 11.42 -6.04
C ARG A 116 7.05 12.01 -4.64
N ALA A 117 8.10 12.29 -3.88
CA ALA A 117 8.00 12.87 -2.54
C ALA A 117 7.40 14.30 -2.54
N LEU A 118 7.52 15.01 -3.67
CA LEU A 118 7.00 16.36 -3.88
C LEU A 118 5.55 16.39 -4.41
N GLU A 119 4.97 15.24 -4.75
CA GLU A 119 3.57 15.15 -5.17
C GLU A 119 2.61 15.47 -4.00
N PRO A 120 1.43 16.04 -4.29
CA PRO A 120 0.56 16.64 -3.27
C PRO A 120 -0.14 15.65 -2.33
N ASP A 121 -0.13 14.37 -2.67
CA ASP A 121 -0.79 13.26 -1.97
C ASP A 121 0.15 12.48 -1.02
N VAL A 122 1.47 12.68 -1.11
CA VAL A 122 2.42 12.07 -0.17
C VAL A 122 2.42 12.85 1.14
N VAL A 123 2.25 12.13 2.25
CA VAL A 123 1.98 12.73 3.56
C VAL A 123 2.82 12.12 4.68
N VAL A 124 3.20 12.96 5.64
CA VAL A 124 3.66 12.53 6.97
C VAL A 124 2.47 12.63 7.90
N VAL A 125 2.03 11.48 8.43
CA VAL A 125 0.74 11.34 9.09
C VAL A 125 0.91 10.95 10.55
N TRP A 126 0.02 11.48 11.39
CA TRP A 126 -0.04 11.22 12.83
C TRP A 126 -1.43 10.73 13.27
N ALA A 127 -2.38 10.65 12.34
CA ALA A 127 -3.72 10.14 12.57
C ALA A 127 -4.19 9.22 11.44
N MET A 128 -4.98 8.22 11.83
CA MET A 128 -5.52 7.15 11.01
C MET A 128 -6.98 6.91 11.40
N ASN A 129 -7.89 6.92 10.43
CA ASN A 129 -9.33 6.72 10.59
C ASN A 129 -9.95 7.60 11.70
N GLY A 130 -9.59 8.89 11.72
CA GLY A 130 -10.12 9.87 12.66
C GLY A 130 -9.52 9.85 14.07
N GLY A 131 -8.64 8.89 14.39
CA GLY A 131 -7.92 8.80 15.68
C GLY A 131 -6.40 8.97 15.51
N PRO A 132 -5.66 9.20 16.61
CA PRO A 132 -4.20 9.17 16.57
C PRO A 132 -3.70 7.78 16.12
N LEU A 133 -2.49 7.73 15.55
CA LEU A 133 -1.84 6.44 15.28
C LEU A 133 -1.70 5.62 16.57
N SER A 134 -1.87 4.31 16.47
CA SER A 134 -1.42 3.39 17.53
C SER A 134 0.08 3.08 17.38
N ALA A 135 0.71 2.51 18.41
CA ALA A 135 2.10 2.08 18.33
C ALA A 135 2.32 1.08 17.18
N GLU A 136 1.42 0.14 16.96
CA GLU A 136 1.47 -0.86 15.89
C GLU A 136 1.46 -0.22 14.49
N HIS A 137 0.76 0.91 14.36
CA HIS A 137 0.57 1.64 13.12
C HIS A 137 1.53 2.82 12.93
N GLY A 138 2.48 3.02 13.84
CA GLY A 138 3.61 3.93 13.67
C GLY A 138 3.52 5.22 14.46
N PHE A 139 2.78 5.26 15.59
CA PHE A 139 2.82 6.41 16.49
C PHE A 139 4.26 6.79 16.87
N PRO A 140 4.64 8.09 16.87
CA PRO A 140 3.76 9.24 16.72
C PRO A 140 3.52 9.68 15.27
N ALA A 141 4.41 9.31 14.34
CA ALA A 141 4.30 9.69 12.93
C ALA A 141 4.84 8.61 11.99
N ARG A 142 4.29 8.57 10.77
CA ARG A 142 4.78 7.73 9.68
C ARG A 142 4.73 8.47 8.34
N VAL A 143 5.54 8.03 7.38
CA VAL A 143 5.30 8.37 5.97
C VAL A 143 4.16 7.51 5.46
N PHE A 144 3.29 8.09 4.63
CA PHE A 144 2.34 7.36 3.81
C PHE A 144 2.39 7.85 2.36
N VAL A 145 2.53 6.90 1.43
CA VAL A 145 2.69 7.15 -0.01
C VAL A 145 1.53 6.46 -0.74
N PRO A 146 0.47 7.18 -1.11
CA PRO A 146 -0.66 6.60 -1.82
C PRO A 146 -0.23 5.88 -3.11
N GLY A 147 -0.90 4.77 -3.44
CA GLY A 147 -0.59 3.98 -4.62
C GLY A 147 0.71 3.18 -4.57
N TYR A 148 1.50 3.25 -3.48
CA TYR A 148 2.68 2.41 -3.26
C TYR A 148 2.40 1.33 -2.21
N PHE A 149 3.14 0.22 -2.29
CA PHE A 149 3.15 -0.81 -1.25
C PHE A 149 3.61 -0.27 0.10
N GLY A 150 3.01 -0.79 1.16
CA GLY A 150 3.20 -0.35 2.54
C GLY A 150 4.63 -0.49 3.09
N THR A 151 5.51 -1.23 2.40
CA THR A 151 6.96 -1.21 2.69
C THR A 151 7.50 0.23 2.65
N ASN A 152 7.02 1.07 1.71
CA ASN A 152 7.43 2.47 1.56
C ASN A 152 6.77 3.43 2.56
N ALA A 153 5.85 2.97 3.39
CA ALA A 153 5.15 3.77 4.38
C ALA A 153 5.85 3.61 5.75
N VAL A 154 7.05 4.17 5.89
CA VAL A 154 7.92 3.99 7.05
C VAL A 154 7.24 4.45 8.34
N LYS A 155 7.12 3.54 9.31
CA LYS A 155 6.51 3.76 10.63
C LYS A 155 7.54 4.28 11.64
N TRP A 156 7.06 4.87 12.73
CA TRP A 156 7.90 5.38 13.82
C TRP A 156 8.98 6.33 13.28
N LEU A 157 8.56 7.20 12.36
CA LEU A 157 9.44 8.04 11.56
C LEU A 157 10.29 8.93 12.45
N SER A 158 11.60 8.94 12.23
CA SER A 158 12.56 9.78 12.95
C SER A 158 13.31 10.74 12.02
N ARG A 159 13.56 10.35 10.77
CA ARG A 159 14.39 11.14 9.85
C ARG A 159 13.89 11.07 8.42
N LEU A 160 14.02 12.21 7.73
CA LEU A 160 13.84 12.38 6.30
C LEU A 160 15.11 13.00 5.71
N THR A 161 15.96 12.18 5.10
CA THR A 161 17.26 12.62 4.55
C THR A 161 17.19 12.70 3.03
N LEU A 162 17.50 13.87 2.46
CA LEU A 162 17.61 14.01 1.01
C LEU A 162 18.99 13.55 0.55
N THR A 163 19.03 12.69 -0.46
CA THR A 163 20.26 12.04 -0.96
C THR A 163 20.33 12.07 -2.48
N ALA A 164 21.56 12.02 -3.01
CA ALA A 164 21.80 11.91 -4.46
C ALA A 164 21.59 10.47 -4.96
N GLU A 165 21.84 9.49 -4.09
CA GLU A 165 21.77 8.07 -4.38
C GLU A 165 20.87 7.35 -3.38
N ARG A 166 20.44 6.13 -3.74
CA ARG A 166 19.67 5.28 -2.85
C ARG A 166 20.60 4.72 -1.77
N PRO A 167 20.19 4.68 -0.49
CA PRO A 167 21.03 4.19 0.59
C PRO A 167 21.21 2.68 0.47
N GLU A 168 22.42 2.17 0.71
CA GLU A 168 22.59 0.74 0.89
C GLU A 168 21.98 0.32 2.24
N SER A 169 20.86 -0.39 2.21
CA SER A 169 20.22 -0.91 3.42
C SER A 169 19.43 -2.17 3.15
N LEU A 170 19.18 -2.95 4.21
CA LEU A 170 18.48 -4.22 4.12
C LEU A 170 17.13 -4.10 3.42
N PHE A 171 16.33 -3.07 3.73
CA PHE A 171 14.98 -2.91 3.18
C PHE A 171 14.90 -1.98 1.95
N THR A 172 15.98 -1.26 1.61
CA THR A 172 16.04 -0.38 0.44
C THR A 172 16.61 -1.09 -0.79
N THR A 173 17.79 -1.71 -0.68
CA THR A 173 18.53 -2.25 -1.84
C THR A 173 18.70 -3.76 -1.87
N ARG A 174 18.49 -4.46 -0.73
CA ARG A 174 18.59 -5.93 -0.68
C ARG A 174 17.22 -6.60 -0.74
N LEU A 175 16.35 -6.34 0.23
CA LEU A 175 14.97 -6.80 0.27
C LEU A 175 14.01 -5.83 -0.43
N TYR A 176 12.77 -6.28 -0.66
CA TYR A 176 11.73 -5.49 -1.33
C TYR A 176 12.16 -4.94 -2.69
N ASN A 177 12.88 -5.76 -3.46
CA ASN A 177 13.11 -5.56 -4.89
C ASN A 177 12.44 -6.72 -5.64
N ARG A 178 11.94 -6.43 -6.84
CA ARG A 178 11.29 -7.41 -7.72
C ARG A 178 11.83 -7.27 -9.13
N ARG A 179 11.79 -8.37 -9.89
CA ARG A 179 12.15 -8.34 -11.30
C ARG A 179 10.94 -7.88 -12.12
N VAL A 180 11.12 -6.84 -12.92
CA VAL A 180 10.14 -6.30 -13.87
C VAL A 180 10.85 -6.21 -15.22
N ASP A 181 10.34 -6.90 -16.23
CA ASP A 181 10.92 -6.96 -17.58
C ASP A 181 12.42 -7.31 -17.59
N GLY A 182 12.82 -8.26 -16.73
CA GLY A 182 14.22 -8.71 -16.59
C GLY A 182 15.08 -7.88 -15.64
N GLU A 183 14.65 -6.67 -15.28
CA GLU A 183 15.41 -5.75 -14.42
C GLU A 183 14.97 -5.82 -12.96
N MET A 184 15.93 -5.80 -12.04
CA MET A 184 15.63 -5.67 -10.61
C MET A 184 15.26 -4.22 -10.31
N ARG A 185 14.05 -4.02 -9.80
CA ARG A 185 13.51 -2.70 -9.44
C ARG A 185 12.97 -2.73 -8.00
N PRO A 186 13.02 -1.61 -7.26
CA PRO A 186 12.39 -1.54 -5.96
C PRO A 186 10.89 -1.76 -6.04
N VAL A 187 10.33 -2.43 -5.04
CA VAL A 187 8.90 -2.53 -4.84
C VAL A 187 8.35 -1.16 -4.50
N ARG A 188 7.57 -0.60 -5.42
CA ARG A 188 6.94 0.72 -5.32
C ARG A 188 5.43 0.60 -5.49
N GLU A 189 4.94 0.85 -6.70
CA GLU A 189 3.51 0.89 -7.04
C GLU A 189 2.76 -0.39 -6.70
N LEU A 190 1.53 -0.21 -6.22
CA LEU A 190 0.54 -1.27 -6.05
C LEU A 190 0.25 -1.95 -7.40
N ASP A 191 0.19 -3.28 -7.35
CA ASP A 191 -0.25 -4.08 -8.49
C ASP A 191 -1.78 -4.08 -8.54
N VAL A 192 -2.32 -4.34 -9.73
CA VAL A 192 -3.76 -4.49 -9.90
C VAL A 192 -4.27 -5.74 -9.18
N HIS A 193 -5.40 -5.60 -8.50
CA HIS A 193 -6.12 -6.66 -7.78
C HIS A 193 -7.63 -6.49 -7.92
N ALA A 194 -8.33 -7.61 -7.92
CA ALA A 194 -9.75 -7.75 -7.61
C ALA A 194 -9.88 -8.94 -6.66
N VAL A 195 -10.69 -8.77 -5.62
CA VAL A 195 -11.00 -9.81 -4.63
C VAL A 195 -12.50 -9.90 -4.47
N ILE A 196 -13.02 -11.12 -4.58
CA ILE A 196 -14.44 -11.42 -4.33
C ILE A 196 -14.64 -11.48 -2.81
N VAL A 197 -15.65 -10.77 -2.33
CA VAL A 197 -16.03 -10.72 -0.91
C VAL A 197 -17.39 -11.38 -0.70
N THR A 198 -18.29 -11.24 -1.68
CA THR A 198 -19.59 -11.89 -1.67
C THR A 198 -19.80 -12.61 -3.00
N PRO A 199 -20.27 -13.87 -3.00
CA PRO A 199 -20.41 -14.74 -1.82
C PRO A 199 -19.05 -15.05 -1.16
N ALA A 200 -19.08 -15.56 0.07
CA ALA A 200 -17.86 -16.01 0.73
C ALA A 200 -17.38 -17.33 0.10
N ASP A 201 -16.08 -17.59 0.16
CA ASP A 201 -15.51 -18.87 -0.27
C ASP A 201 -16.13 -20.05 0.51
N GLY A 202 -16.51 -21.10 -0.20
CA GLY A 202 -17.22 -22.27 0.31
C GLY A 202 -18.73 -22.09 0.51
N SER A 203 -19.33 -20.96 0.11
CA SER A 203 -20.77 -20.71 0.32
C SER A 203 -21.66 -21.68 -0.48
N VAL A 204 -22.82 -22.00 0.11
CA VAL A 204 -23.93 -22.67 -0.59
C VAL A 204 -24.97 -21.60 -0.97
N LEU A 205 -25.35 -21.56 -2.25
CA LEU A 205 -26.25 -20.59 -2.86
C LEU A 205 -27.50 -21.29 -3.38
N THR A 206 -28.61 -20.57 -3.45
CA THR A 206 -29.81 -21.05 -4.13
C THR A 206 -29.70 -20.82 -5.63
N ARG A 207 -30.40 -21.63 -6.43
CA ARG A 207 -30.60 -21.33 -7.85
C ARG A 207 -31.26 -19.95 -8.09
N GLY A 208 -30.98 -19.40 -9.27
CA GLY A 208 -31.53 -18.13 -9.76
C GLY A 208 -30.60 -16.95 -9.51
N ALA A 209 -31.19 -15.77 -9.30
CA ALA A 209 -30.45 -14.52 -9.20
C ALA A 209 -29.53 -14.47 -7.97
N GLN A 210 -28.23 -14.39 -8.23
CA GLN A 210 -27.14 -14.22 -7.27
C GLN A 210 -26.35 -12.95 -7.58
N SER A 211 -25.61 -12.45 -6.60
CA SER A 211 -24.71 -11.31 -6.77
C SER A 211 -23.29 -11.71 -6.39
N ILE A 212 -22.36 -11.50 -7.31
CA ILE A 212 -20.91 -11.61 -7.07
C ILE A 212 -20.37 -10.19 -6.92
N GLY A 213 -19.71 -9.90 -5.82
CA GLY A 213 -19.21 -8.55 -5.54
C GLY A 213 -17.97 -8.54 -4.68
N GLY A 214 -17.25 -7.42 -4.74
CA GLY A 214 -15.99 -7.29 -4.03
C GLY A 214 -15.31 -5.96 -4.27
N TRP A 215 -14.00 -5.95 -4.06
CA TRP A 215 -13.16 -4.76 -4.16
C TRP A 215 -12.05 -4.97 -5.20
N ALA A 216 -11.77 -3.93 -5.96
CA ALA A 216 -10.65 -3.86 -6.88
C ALA A 216 -9.80 -2.63 -6.61
N TRP A 217 -8.49 -2.74 -6.77
CA TRP A 217 -7.56 -1.63 -6.56
C TRP A 217 -6.30 -1.81 -7.40
N SER A 218 -5.57 -0.72 -7.57
CA SER A 218 -4.26 -0.63 -8.21
C SER A 218 -3.64 0.72 -7.82
N ALA A 219 -2.38 0.98 -8.20
CA ALA A 219 -1.82 2.33 -8.10
C ALA A 219 -2.70 3.33 -8.88
N TRP A 220 -3.21 2.90 -10.02
CA TRP A 220 -4.08 3.65 -10.93
C TRP A 220 -5.55 3.19 -10.82
N PRO A 221 -6.53 3.99 -11.28
CA PRO A 221 -7.93 3.56 -11.36
C PRO A 221 -8.10 2.21 -12.07
N VAL A 222 -8.95 1.36 -11.50
CA VAL A 222 -9.38 0.11 -12.12
C VAL A 222 -10.46 0.43 -13.15
N ARG A 223 -10.19 0.12 -14.42
CA ARG A 223 -11.11 0.41 -15.53
C ARG A 223 -12.11 -0.70 -15.78
N ALA A 224 -11.75 -1.94 -15.45
CA ALA A 224 -12.57 -3.11 -15.70
C ALA A 224 -12.31 -4.20 -14.66
N VAL A 225 -13.36 -4.94 -14.31
CA VAL A 225 -13.29 -6.21 -13.61
C VAL A 225 -14.09 -7.21 -14.43
N ASP A 226 -13.45 -8.32 -14.79
CA ASP A 226 -14.11 -9.44 -15.43
C ASP A 226 -14.37 -10.54 -14.39
N VAL A 227 -15.56 -11.14 -14.45
CA VAL A 227 -15.96 -12.27 -13.59
C VAL A 227 -16.16 -13.51 -14.46
N SER A 228 -15.72 -14.65 -13.96
CA SER A 228 -15.99 -15.95 -14.56
C SER A 228 -16.67 -16.83 -13.52
N THR A 229 -17.67 -17.60 -13.93
CA THR A 229 -18.35 -18.59 -13.08
C THR A 229 -18.03 -20.02 -13.52
N ASP A 230 -17.17 -20.24 -14.51
CA ASP A 230 -16.88 -21.56 -15.10
C ASP A 230 -15.39 -21.92 -15.01
N GLY A 231 -14.71 -21.46 -13.96
CA GLY A 231 -13.29 -21.73 -13.76
C GLY A 231 -12.37 -20.99 -14.73
N GLY A 232 -12.85 -19.89 -15.34
CA GLY A 232 -12.08 -19.02 -16.23
C GLY A 232 -12.19 -19.35 -17.71
N ALA A 233 -13.11 -20.23 -18.12
CA ALA A 233 -13.33 -20.57 -19.53
C ALA A 233 -14.03 -19.43 -20.28
N THR A 234 -15.03 -18.79 -19.66
CA THR A 234 -15.69 -17.58 -20.15
C THR A 234 -15.60 -16.46 -19.11
N TRP A 235 -15.66 -15.21 -19.59
CA TRP A 235 -15.51 -14.01 -18.76
C TRP A 235 -16.55 -12.98 -19.16
N GLU A 236 -17.25 -12.44 -18.16
CA GLU A 236 -18.26 -11.40 -18.34
C GLU A 236 -17.88 -10.13 -17.56
N PRO A 237 -18.18 -8.94 -18.10
CA PRO A 237 -17.83 -7.69 -17.45
C PRO A 237 -18.70 -7.45 -16.21
N ALA A 238 -18.05 -7.14 -15.09
CA ALA A 238 -18.71 -6.64 -13.88
C ALA A 238 -18.85 -5.10 -13.94
N ARG A 239 -19.85 -4.58 -13.23
CA ARG A 239 -19.96 -3.13 -13.00
C ARG A 239 -18.92 -2.70 -11.98
N VAL A 240 -18.03 -1.78 -12.35
CA VAL A 240 -17.04 -1.18 -11.46
C VAL A 240 -17.54 0.21 -11.04
N ALA A 241 -17.54 0.48 -9.73
CA ALA A 241 -17.85 1.81 -9.21
C ALA A 241 -16.73 2.80 -9.57
N PRO A 242 -17.04 4.11 -9.72
CA PRO A 242 -16.02 5.14 -9.83
C PRO A 242 -15.01 5.05 -8.68
N ARG A 243 -13.75 5.39 -8.95
CA ARG A 243 -12.79 5.63 -7.87
C ARG A 243 -13.26 6.84 -7.07
N GLY A 244 -13.22 6.76 -5.75
CA GLY A 244 -13.46 7.93 -4.89
C GLY A 244 -12.45 9.07 -5.19
N GLY A 245 -12.58 10.19 -4.48
CA GLY A 245 -11.74 11.38 -4.71
C GLY A 245 -10.23 11.16 -4.57
N ASP A 246 -9.82 10.07 -3.89
CA ASP A 246 -8.43 9.73 -3.59
C ASP A 246 -8.05 8.31 -4.09
N HIS A 247 -6.87 7.80 -3.72
CA HIS A 247 -6.32 6.49 -4.10
C HIS A 247 -7.04 5.27 -3.46
N GLN A 248 -8.36 5.35 -3.30
CA GLN A 248 -9.21 4.31 -2.72
C GLN A 248 -9.40 3.12 -3.65
N TRP A 249 -9.84 1.99 -3.09
CA TRP A 249 -10.36 0.86 -3.85
C TRP A 249 -11.72 1.18 -4.48
N GLN A 250 -12.10 0.41 -5.50
CA GLN A 250 -13.37 0.50 -6.20
C GLN A 250 -14.19 -0.76 -5.93
N ALA A 251 -15.46 -0.59 -5.58
CA ALA A 251 -16.37 -1.72 -5.51
C ALA A 251 -16.63 -2.27 -6.93
N PHE A 252 -16.82 -3.57 -7.06
CA PHE A 252 -17.39 -4.16 -8.27
C PHE A 252 -18.56 -5.08 -7.92
N SER A 253 -19.48 -5.23 -8.87
CA SER A 253 -20.63 -6.12 -8.76
C SER A 253 -20.98 -6.75 -10.10
N TYR A 254 -21.31 -8.03 -10.09
CA TYR A 254 -21.77 -8.82 -11.23
C TYR A 254 -23.04 -9.57 -10.83
N ALA A 255 -24.10 -9.38 -11.60
CA ALA A 255 -25.35 -10.10 -11.43
C ALA A 255 -25.21 -11.45 -12.14
N TRP A 256 -25.43 -12.54 -11.41
CA TRP A 256 -25.27 -13.89 -11.90
C TRP A 256 -26.59 -14.65 -11.82
N ASP A 257 -27.02 -15.25 -12.92
CA ASP A 257 -28.12 -16.23 -12.89
C ASP A 257 -27.55 -17.65 -12.71
N ALA A 258 -27.58 -18.15 -11.48
CA ALA A 258 -27.12 -19.49 -11.13
C ALA A 258 -28.19 -20.53 -11.47
N ALA A 259 -28.37 -20.81 -12.77
CA ALA A 259 -29.49 -21.61 -13.27
C ALA A 259 -29.40 -23.11 -12.92
N ALA A 260 -28.19 -23.68 -12.93
CA ALA A 260 -27.96 -25.11 -12.71
C ALA A 260 -27.39 -25.38 -11.31
N PRO A 261 -27.75 -26.50 -10.67
CA PRO A 261 -27.08 -26.93 -9.45
C PRO A 261 -25.68 -27.44 -9.77
N GLY A 262 -24.75 -27.29 -8.82
CA GLY A 262 -23.39 -27.77 -9.00
C GLY A 262 -22.35 -27.00 -8.20
N ARG A 263 -21.08 -27.39 -8.37
CA ARG A 263 -19.94 -26.66 -7.82
C ARG A 263 -19.39 -25.72 -8.88
N TYR A 264 -19.10 -24.49 -8.47
CA TYR A 264 -18.64 -23.41 -9.33
C TYR A 264 -17.36 -22.81 -8.76
N ALA A 265 -16.31 -22.77 -9.60
CA ALA A 265 -15.13 -21.97 -9.34
C ALA A 265 -15.35 -20.57 -9.93
N VAL A 266 -15.53 -19.58 -9.06
CA VAL A 266 -15.81 -18.20 -9.44
C VAL A 266 -14.53 -17.38 -9.38
N HIS A 267 -14.18 -16.73 -10.49
CA HIS A 267 -12.99 -15.92 -10.62
C HIS A 267 -13.32 -14.45 -10.78
N ALA A 268 -12.45 -13.58 -10.26
CA ALA A 268 -12.44 -12.15 -10.57
C ALA A 268 -11.05 -11.69 -10.98
N ARG A 269 -11.00 -10.85 -12.03
CA ARG A 269 -9.76 -10.28 -12.56
C ARG A 269 -9.95 -8.81 -12.92
N ALA A 270 -9.16 -7.94 -12.31
CA ALA A 270 -9.12 -6.52 -12.64
C ALA A 270 -8.11 -6.19 -13.75
N THR A 271 -8.42 -5.11 -14.48
CA THR A 271 -7.51 -4.39 -15.37
C THR A 271 -7.53 -2.89 -15.00
N ASP A 272 -6.37 -2.27 -14.87
CA ASP A 272 -6.26 -0.82 -14.60
C ASP A 272 -6.19 0.03 -15.88
N GLU A 273 -6.22 1.36 -15.73
CA GLU A 273 -6.23 2.30 -16.85
C GLU A 273 -5.01 2.17 -17.77
N HIS A 274 -3.86 1.79 -17.22
CA HIS A 274 -2.63 1.51 -17.96
C HIS A 274 -2.60 0.13 -18.61
N GLY A 275 -3.69 -0.65 -18.51
CA GLY A 275 -3.82 -1.96 -19.13
C GLY A 275 -3.12 -3.09 -18.39
N ARG A 276 -2.62 -2.85 -17.17
CA ARG A 276 -2.05 -3.90 -16.34
C ARG A 276 -3.21 -4.76 -15.83
N ARG A 277 -3.04 -6.08 -15.86
CA ARG A 277 -4.08 -7.06 -15.56
C ARG A 277 -3.58 -8.12 -14.59
N GLN A 278 -4.45 -8.65 -13.71
CA GLN A 278 -4.03 -9.72 -12.81
C GLN A 278 -3.59 -10.98 -13.58
N PRO A 279 -2.43 -11.57 -13.22
CA PRO A 279 -1.94 -12.80 -13.82
C PRO A 279 -2.65 -14.05 -13.26
N PRO A 280 -2.52 -15.23 -13.90
CA PRO A 280 -3.02 -16.49 -13.34
C PRO A 280 -2.20 -16.99 -12.14
N THR A 281 -0.95 -16.56 -11.99
CA THR A 281 -0.02 -17.00 -10.94
C THR A 281 0.67 -15.81 -10.26
N GLY A 282 1.34 -16.05 -9.12
CA GLY A 282 2.01 -15.01 -8.33
C GLY A 282 1.12 -14.35 -7.28
N ARG A 283 1.65 -13.32 -6.61
CA ARG A 283 1.03 -12.74 -5.40
C ARG A 283 -0.28 -11.99 -5.66
N ASN A 284 -0.44 -11.38 -6.83
CA ASN A 284 -1.65 -10.66 -7.24
C ASN A 284 -2.49 -11.48 -8.22
N ARG A 285 -2.31 -12.81 -8.21
CA ARG A 285 -3.06 -13.72 -9.06
C ARG A 285 -4.57 -13.51 -8.98
N ILE A 286 -5.26 -13.88 -10.05
CA ILE A 286 -6.72 -13.99 -10.13
C ILE A 286 -7.29 -14.54 -8.81
N HIS A 287 -8.29 -13.85 -8.27
CA HIS A 287 -8.96 -14.30 -7.07
C HIS A 287 -9.99 -15.35 -7.43
N THR A 288 -9.92 -16.50 -6.77
CA THR A 288 -10.84 -17.62 -6.94
C THR A 288 -11.55 -17.87 -5.61
N ILE A 289 -12.85 -18.12 -5.69
CA ILE A 289 -13.64 -18.73 -4.63
C ILE A 289 -14.38 -19.94 -5.21
N ASP A 290 -14.66 -20.92 -4.38
CA ASP A 290 -15.49 -22.07 -4.71
C ASP A 290 -16.87 -21.92 -4.05
N VAL A 291 -17.95 -22.10 -4.80
CA VAL A 291 -19.33 -22.10 -4.27
C VAL A 291 -20.11 -23.30 -4.74
N THR A 292 -21.15 -23.67 -4.00
CA THR A 292 -22.11 -24.72 -4.41
C THR A 292 -23.48 -24.09 -4.64
N VAL A 293 -24.17 -24.47 -5.71
CA VAL A 293 -25.54 -24.03 -6.03
C VAL A 293 -26.50 -25.21 -5.86
N GLU A 294 -27.60 -25.00 -5.12
CA GLU A 294 -28.68 -25.97 -4.86
C GLU A 294 -30.04 -25.53 -5.44
#